data_AF-A0A4Q3W983-F1
#
_entry.id   AF-A0A4Q3W983-F1
#
_cell.length_a   1.000
_cell.length_b   1.000
_cell.length_c   1.000
_cell.angle_alpha   90.00
_cell.angle_beta   90.00
_cell.angle_gamma   90.00
#
_symmetry.space_group_name_H-M   'P 1'
#
loop_
_entity.id
_entity.type
_entity.pdbx_description
1 polymer ?
#
loop_
_entity_poly.entity_id
_entity_poly.type
_entity_poly.pdbx_seq_one_letter_code
_entity_poly.pdbx_strand_id
1 'polypeptide(L)'
;MLAVSVVVALGICQAWQIALNRALVSAAEDKRVEDARDIIARGANVNTLAQQQRPPFEMAYTDGHDGWNPIFKTPLIQAMNAFEFPMQIGGEEERKRQIEERQRKKKIPEMMKLLLDAGANPNQTDSTGRTPLQYCLKKPSSVEAQILVQYGAK
;
A
#
# COMPACT_ATOMS: atom_id res chain seq x y z
N MET A 1 30.87 8.55 -27.65
CA MET A 1 29.75 9.37 -27.12
C MET A 1 28.41 8.62 -26.98
N LEU A 2 28.17 7.48 -27.64
CA LEU A 2 26.89 6.76 -27.53
C LEU A 2 26.62 6.13 -26.14
N ALA A 3 27.66 5.66 -25.43
CA ALA A 3 27.49 4.99 -24.13
C ALA A 3 26.94 5.90 -23.01
N VAL A 4 27.25 7.20 -23.03
CA VAL A 4 26.77 8.16 -22.01
C VAL A 4 25.26 8.41 -22.16
N SER A 5 24.75 8.46 -23.40
CA SER A 5 23.32 8.66 -23.67
C SER A 5 22.44 7.49 -23.21
N VAL A 6 22.94 6.25 -23.34
CA VAL A 6 22.22 5.03 -22.94
C VAL A 6 22.16 4.91 -21.42
N VAL A 7 23.25 5.19 -20.70
CA VAL A 7 23.28 5.14 -19.23
C VAL A 7 22.37 6.20 -18.60
N VAL A 8 22.33 7.41 -19.15
CA VAL A 8 21.41 8.48 -18.70
C VAL A 8 19.95 8.11 -18.97
N ALA A 9 19.65 7.57 -20.15
CA ALA A 9 18.29 7.11 -20.49
C ALA A 9 17.83 5.95 -19.59
N LEU A 10 18.70 4.99 -19.29
CA LEU A 10 18.41 3.89 -18.37
C LEU A 10 18.22 4.39 -16.93
N GLY A 11 19.04 5.33 -16.45
CA GLY A 11 18.91 5.92 -15.12
C GLY A 11 17.60 6.67 -14.93
N ILE A 12 17.17 7.46 -15.92
CA ILE A 12 15.88 8.17 -15.91
C ILE A 12 14.71 7.18 -15.94
N CYS A 13 14.80 6.12 -16.74
CA CYS A 13 13.77 5.08 -16.83
C CYS A 13 13.58 4.34 -15.49
N GLN A 14 14.67 3.98 -14.81
CA GLN A 14 14.61 3.31 -13.51
C GLN A 14 14.06 4.22 -12.41
N ALA A 15 14.51 5.48 -12.34
CA ALA A 15 14.02 6.44 -11.35
C ALA A 15 12.52 6.76 -11.53
N TRP A 16 12.08 6.88 -12.78
CA TRP A 16 10.68 7.09 -13.11
C TRP A 16 9.80 5.91 -12.69
N GLN A 17 10.22 4.67 -12.98
CA GLN A 17 9.47 3.47 -12.58
C GLN A 17 9.39 3.34 -11.05
N ILE A 18 10.46 3.64 -10.32
CA ILE A 18 10.47 3.63 -8.86
C ILE A 18 9.48 4.65 -8.32
N ALA A 19 9.48 5.88 -8.86
CA ALA A 19 8.53 6.93 -8.46
C ALA A 19 7.09 6.53 -8.75
N LEU A 20 6.83 5.92 -9.91
CA LEU A 20 5.51 5.44 -10.32
C LEU A 20 4.99 4.33 -9.41
N ASN A 21 5.83 3.34 -9.10
CA ASN A 21 5.52 2.26 -8.16
C ASN A 21 5.22 2.80 -6.75
N ARG A 22 6.00 3.79 -6.29
CA ARG A 22 5.76 4.47 -5.01
C ARG A 22 4.43 5.23 -5.00
N ALA A 23 4.11 5.93 -6.09
CA ALA A 23 2.85 6.62 -6.24
C ALA A 23 1.66 5.65 -6.15
N LEU A 24 1.77 4.47 -6.76
CA LEU A 24 0.74 3.43 -6.66
C LEU A 24 0.52 2.99 -5.21
N VAL A 25 1.59 2.82 -4.44
CA VAL A 25 1.50 2.38 -3.04
C VAL A 25 0.82 3.45 -2.18
N SER A 26 1.16 4.72 -2.39
CA SER A 26 0.48 5.83 -1.71
C SER A 26 -0.99 5.91 -2.11
N ALA A 27 -1.33 5.75 -3.39
CA ALA A 27 -2.72 5.73 -3.83
C ALA A 27 -3.52 4.57 -3.20
N ALA A 28 -2.91 3.39 -3.07
CA ALA A 28 -3.49 2.24 -2.37
C ALA A 28 -3.68 2.50 -0.87
N GLU A 29 -2.70 3.15 -0.22
CA GLU A 29 -2.77 3.56 1.19
C GLU A 29 -3.89 4.59 1.47
N ASP A 30 -4.10 5.51 0.53
CA ASP A 30 -5.11 6.56 0.65
C ASP A 30 -6.47 6.14 0.09
N LYS A 31 -6.55 4.97 -0.55
CA LYS A 31 -7.77 4.43 -1.20
C LYS A 31 -8.27 5.37 -2.30
N ARG A 32 -7.32 5.99 -3.02
CA ARG A 32 -7.55 6.85 -4.19
C ARG A 32 -7.65 5.99 -5.45
N VAL A 33 -8.82 5.39 -5.65
CA VAL A 33 -9.08 4.39 -6.71
C VAL A 33 -8.78 4.95 -8.11
N GLU A 34 -9.23 6.16 -8.41
CA GLU A 34 -9.01 6.76 -9.73
C GLU A 34 -7.52 7.05 -9.99
N ASP A 35 -6.81 7.63 -9.03
CA ASP A 35 -5.36 7.83 -9.14
C ASP A 35 -4.63 6.50 -9.35
N ALA A 36 -5.03 5.45 -8.63
CA ALA A 36 -4.47 4.12 -8.81
C ALA A 36 -4.74 3.56 -10.21
N ARG A 37 -5.94 3.75 -10.78
CA ARG A 37 -6.25 3.36 -12.18
C ARG A 37 -5.29 4.03 -13.16
N ASP A 38 -5.13 5.34 -13.04
CA ASP A 38 -4.26 6.11 -13.92
C ASP A 38 -2.79 5.68 -13.79
N ILE A 39 -2.33 5.41 -12.58
CA ILE A 39 -0.96 4.97 -12.30
C ILE A 39 -0.71 3.55 -12.84
N ILE A 40 -1.67 2.63 -12.68
CA ILE A 40 -1.62 1.28 -13.27
C ILE A 40 -1.58 1.37 -14.79
N ALA A 41 -2.43 2.22 -15.40
CA ALA A 41 -2.45 2.44 -16.85
C ALA A 41 -1.11 2.96 -17.41
N ARG A 42 -0.31 3.65 -16.58
CA ARG A 42 1.05 4.11 -16.91
C ARG A 42 2.12 3.03 -16.76
N GLY A 43 1.75 1.79 -16.41
CA GLY A 43 2.68 0.66 -16.28
C GLY A 43 3.30 0.52 -14.88
N ALA A 44 2.62 0.98 -13.83
CA ALA A 44 3.08 0.73 -12.47
C ALA A 44 3.09 -0.77 -12.14
N ASN A 45 4.12 -1.22 -11.42
CA ASN A 45 4.18 -2.60 -10.95
C ASN A 45 3.29 -2.78 -9.72
N VAL A 46 2.15 -3.47 -9.90
CA VAL A 46 1.17 -3.77 -8.84
C VAL A 46 1.68 -4.72 -7.75
N ASN A 47 2.79 -5.41 -8.01
CA ASN A 47 3.44 -6.35 -7.09
C ASN A 47 4.70 -5.74 -6.46
N THR A 48 4.90 -4.43 -6.58
CA THR A 48 6.07 -3.74 -5.99
C THR A 48 6.07 -3.84 -4.46
N LEU A 49 7.22 -4.12 -3.87
CA LEU A 49 7.45 -3.94 -2.43
C LEU A 49 7.96 -2.51 -2.24
N ALA A 50 7.15 -1.62 -1.69
CA ALA A 50 7.54 -0.22 -1.56
C ALA A 50 8.28 0.05 -0.25
N GLN A 51 9.40 0.78 -0.37
CA GLN A 51 10.01 1.45 0.77
C GLN A 51 9.12 2.62 1.19
N GLN A 52 8.46 2.49 2.33
CA GLN A 52 7.80 3.61 2.99
C GLN A 52 8.89 4.62 3.39
N GLN A 53 8.96 5.78 2.74
CA GLN A 53 9.66 6.93 3.33
C GLN A 53 8.77 7.44 4.46
N ARG A 54 9.04 7.01 5.70
CA ARG A 54 8.38 7.52 6.90
C ARG A 54 9.21 8.67 7.51
N PRO A 55 8.57 9.52 8.36
CA PRO A 55 8.97 10.90 8.63
C PRO A 55 10.43 11.04 9.09
N PRO A 56 11.00 12.26 8.98
CA PRO A 56 12.35 12.56 9.40
C PRO A 56 12.70 11.85 10.72
N PHE A 57 13.89 11.26 10.73
CA PHE A 57 14.47 10.38 11.74
C PHE A 57 14.31 10.84 13.21
N GLU A 58 13.95 12.09 13.44
CA GLU A 58 13.82 12.75 14.75
C GLU A 58 12.60 12.29 15.57
N MET A 59 11.62 11.63 14.95
CA MET A 59 10.41 11.14 15.65
C MET A 59 10.44 9.62 15.94
N ALA A 60 11.63 9.00 15.85
CA ALA A 60 11.84 7.65 16.36
C ALA A 60 11.84 7.71 17.89
N TYR A 61 10.67 7.42 18.45
CA TYR A 61 10.41 7.01 19.83
C TYR A 61 11.67 6.63 20.61
N THR A 62 11.97 7.43 21.63
CA THR A 62 13.07 7.26 22.60
C THR A 62 12.94 6.02 23.50
N ASP A 63 12.07 5.08 23.18
CA ASP A 63 11.86 3.88 23.99
C ASP A 63 12.27 2.64 23.18
N GLY A 64 13.52 2.24 23.39
CA GLY A 64 13.98 0.87 23.68
C GLY A 64 13.38 -0.35 22.98
N HIS A 65 12.62 -0.21 21.90
CA HIS A 65 12.10 -1.34 21.14
C HIS A 65 13.10 -1.73 20.04
N ASP A 66 13.69 -2.90 20.25
CA ASP A 66 14.54 -3.66 19.36
C ASP A 66 14.20 -3.50 17.87
N GLY A 67 15.21 -3.12 17.08
CA GLY A 67 15.28 -3.39 15.63
C GLY A 67 14.16 -2.79 14.78
N TRP A 68 14.35 -1.54 14.32
CA TRP A 68 13.60 -1.02 13.19
C TRP A 68 13.73 -1.98 11.98
N ASN A 69 12.68 -2.75 11.70
CA ASN A 69 12.57 -3.56 10.50
C ASN A 69 11.62 -2.84 9.52
N PRO A 70 12.11 -2.30 8.39
CA PRO A 70 11.24 -1.69 7.41
C PRO A 70 10.31 -2.75 6.83
N ILE A 71 9.05 -2.78 7.29
CA ILE A 71 8.02 -3.67 6.74
C ILE A 71 7.64 -3.15 5.35
N PHE A 72 8.14 -3.83 4.31
CA PHE A 72 7.81 -3.53 2.92
C PHE A 72 6.54 -4.27 2.53
N LYS A 73 5.52 -3.51 2.12
CA LYS A 73 4.19 -4.04 1.77
C LYS A 73 3.91 -3.84 0.29
N THR A 74 3.12 -4.76 -0.26
CA THR A 74 2.57 -4.63 -1.61
C THR A 74 1.44 -3.61 -1.63
N PRO A 75 1.11 -3.01 -2.79
CA PRO A 75 -0.09 -2.20 -2.96
C PRO A 75 -1.36 -2.90 -2.42
N LEU A 76 -1.49 -4.21 -2.65
CA LEU A 76 -2.62 -4.99 -2.19
C LEU A 76 -2.71 -5.03 -0.65
N ILE A 77 -1.60 -5.33 0.04
CA ILE A 77 -1.55 -5.32 1.51
C ILE A 77 -1.77 -3.90 2.05
N GLN A 78 -1.28 -2.87 1.34
CA GLN A 78 -1.43 -1.47 1.73
C GLN A 78 -2.87 -0.97 1.61
N ALA A 79 -3.61 -1.45 0.61
CA ALA A 79 -5.04 -1.18 0.47
C ALA A 79 -5.85 -1.68 1.68
N MET A 80 -5.42 -2.78 2.30
CA MET A 80 -6.09 -3.39 3.45
C MET A 80 -5.74 -2.71 4.79
N ASN A 81 -4.57 -2.08 4.89
CA ASN A 81 -4.18 -1.42 6.13
C ASN A 81 -4.91 -0.08 6.29
N ALA A 82 -5.57 0.10 7.42
CA ALA A 82 -5.87 1.45 7.90
C ALA A 82 -4.57 2.03 8.46
N PHE A 83 -4.22 3.25 8.06
CA PHE A 83 -3.19 4.03 8.74
C PHE A 83 -3.71 4.36 10.15
N GLU A 84 -3.47 3.46 11.10
CA GLU A 84 -3.80 3.65 12.51
C GLU A 84 -2.60 4.33 13.18
N PHE A 85 -2.55 5.67 13.11
CA PHE A 85 -1.91 6.38 14.21
C PHE A 85 -2.95 6.51 15.33
N PRO A 86 -2.68 5.97 16.53
CA PRO A 86 -3.43 6.32 17.72
C PRO A 86 -3.10 7.77 18.08
N MET A 87 -3.76 8.70 17.39
CA MET A 87 -3.79 10.10 17.80
C MET A 87 -4.99 10.26 18.72
N GLN A 88 -4.74 10.66 19.96
CA GLN A 88 -5.75 10.85 20.99
C GLN A 88 -6.47 12.17 20.71
N ILE A 89 -7.37 12.17 19.72
CA ILE A 89 -8.16 13.34 19.34
C ILE A 89 -9.53 13.22 19.98
N GLY A 90 -9.91 14.19 20.82
CA GLY A 90 -11.27 14.33 21.34
C GLY A 90 -12.09 15.34 20.53
N GLY A 91 -13.42 15.28 20.65
CA GLY A 91 -14.33 16.31 20.14
C GLY A 91 -14.79 16.13 18.69
N GLU A 92 -15.07 17.24 18.00
CA GLU A 92 -15.64 17.25 16.64
C GLU A 92 -14.76 16.60 15.58
N GLU A 93 -13.43 16.68 15.75
CA GLU A 93 -12.45 16.06 14.86
C GLU A 93 -12.52 14.53 14.87
N GLU A 94 -12.84 13.92 16.02
CA GLU A 94 -13.07 12.47 16.11
C GLU A 94 -14.35 12.07 15.36
N ARG A 95 -15.41 12.89 15.44
CA ARG A 95 -16.64 12.65 14.68
C ARG A 95 -16.40 12.74 13.17
N LYS A 96 -15.63 13.75 12.72
CA LYS A 96 -15.23 13.91 11.33
C LYS A 96 -14.40 12.72 10.84
N ARG A 97 -13.43 12.28 11.65
CA ARG A 97 -12.61 11.08 11.39
C ARG A 97 -13.46 9.82 11.23
N GLN A 98 -14.45 9.60 12.08
CA GLN A 98 -15.34 8.44 11.97
C GLN A 98 -16.15 8.43 10.67
N ILE A 99 -16.59 9.59 10.20
CA ILE A 99 -17.29 9.72 8.91
C ILE A 99 -16.34 9.39 7.76
N GLU A 100 -15.14 9.97 7.77
CA GLU A 100 -14.12 9.72 6.74
C GLU A 100 -13.64 8.25 6.74
N GLU A 101 -13.48 7.63 7.91
CA GLU A 101 -13.10 6.23 8.06
C GLU A 101 -14.18 5.30 7.47
N ARG A 102 -15.47 5.58 7.72
CA ARG A 102 -16.58 4.82 7.12
C ARG A 102 -16.55 4.89 5.60
N GLN A 103 -16.28 6.06 5.03
CA GLN A 103 -16.15 6.21 3.58
C GLN A 103 -14.90 5.51 3.05
N ARG A 104 -13.79 5.59 3.78
CA ARG A 104 -12.54 4.88 3.46
C ARG A 104 -12.76 3.36 3.42
N LYS A 105 -13.47 2.79 4.40
CA LYS A 105 -13.80 1.35 4.45
C LYS A 105 -14.59 0.88 3.24
N LYS A 106 -15.50 1.70 2.71
CA LYS A 106 -16.24 1.37 1.48
C LYS A 106 -15.34 1.29 0.24
N LYS A 107 -14.26 2.07 0.19
CA LYS A 107 -13.32 2.09 -0.94
C LYS A 107 -12.27 0.98 -0.91
N ILE A 108 -12.06 0.31 0.24
CA ILE A 108 -11.08 -0.79 0.36
C ILE A 108 -11.42 -1.94 -0.61
N PRO A 109 -12.65 -2.50 -0.64
CA PRO A 109 -13.01 -3.54 -1.60
C PRO A 109 -12.79 -3.14 -3.07
N GLU A 110 -13.10 -1.89 -3.41
CA GLU A 110 -12.95 -1.37 -4.77
C GLU A 110 -11.48 -1.28 -5.17
N MET A 111 -10.63 -0.73 -4.29
CA MET A 111 -9.18 -0.68 -4.50
C MET A 111 -8.58 -2.09 -4.61
N MET A 112 -9.00 -3.03 -3.77
CA MET A 112 -8.51 -4.42 -3.83
C MET A 112 -8.85 -5.08 -5.16
N LYS A 113 -10.10 -4.96 -5.61
CA LYS A 113 -10.52 -5.50 -6.91
C LYS A 113 -9.71 -4.90 -8.04
N LEU A 114 -9.55 -3.57 -8.06
CA LEU A 114 -8.73 -2.89 -9.07
C LEU A 114 -7.30 -3.45 -9.13
N LEU A 115 -6.64 -3.62 -7.98
CA LEU A 115 -5.27 -4.13 -7.93
C LEU A 115 -5.21 -5.59 -8.37
N LEU A 116 -6.15 -6.42 -7.94
CA LEU A 116 -6.22 -7.84 -8.30
C LEU A 116 -6.55 -8.04 -9.79
N ASP A 117 -7.48 -7.27 -10.34
CA ASP A 117 -7.81 -7.22 -11.77
C ASP A 117 -6.60 -6.79 -12.61
N ALA A 118 -5.75 -5.92 -12.07
CA ALA A 118 -4.49 -5.50 -12.67
C ALA A 118 -3.34 -6.52 -12.51
N GLY A 119 -3.61 -7.71 -11.95
CA GLY A 119 -2.63 -8.79 -11.80
C GLY A 119 -1.82 -8.75 -10.50
N ALA A 120 -2.32 -8.07 -9.46
CA ALA A 120 -1.74 -8.19 -8.13
C ALA A 120 -1.83 -9.65 -7.65
N ASN A 121 -0.72 -10.19 -7.14
CA ASN A 121 -0.66 -11.56 -6.66
C ASN A 121 -1.32 -11.65 -5.26
N PRO A 122 -2.44 -12.38 -5.11
CA PRO A 122 -3.18 -12.48 -3.85
C PRO A 122 -2.42 -13.25 -2.77
N ASN A 123 -1.33 -13.94 -3.13
CA ASN A 123 -0.48 -14.71 -2.24
C ASN A 123 0.89 -14.07 -2.01
N GLN A 124 1.14 -12.88 -2.58
CA GLN A 124 2.44 -12.24 -2.42
C GLN A 124 2.65 -11.81 -0.97
N THR A 125 3.74 -12.30 -0.38
CA THR A 125 4.11 -11.95 0.99
C THR A 125 4.76 -10.56 1.07
N ASP A 126 4.54 -9.88 2.19
CA ASP A 126 5.36 -8.73 2.58
C ASP A 126 6.78 -9.15 3.02
N SER A 127 7.60 -8.19 3.45
CA SER A 127 8.97 -8.48 3.94
C SER A 127 9.03 -9.31 5.23
N THR A 128 7.90 -9.51 5.92
CA THR A 128 7.79 -10.37 7.11
C THR A 128 7.29 -11.77 6.77
N GLY A 129 7.07 -12.08 5.48
CA GLY A 129 6.52 -13.34 5.03
C GLY A 129 5.00 -13.44 5.16
N ARG A 130 4.29 -12.32 5.41
CA ARG A 130 2.85 -12.34 5.61
C ARG A 130 2.08 -12.16 4.31
N THR A 131 1.11 -13.04 4.05
CA THR A 131 0.20 -12.95 2.89
C THR A 131 -0.94 -11.96 3.14
N PRO A 132 -1.59 -11.41 2.10
CA PRO A 132 -2.79 -10.59 2.25
C PRO A 132 -3.87 -11.26 3.09
N LEU A 133 -4.09 -12.58 2.91
CA LEU A 133 -5.10 -13.32 3.68
C LEU A 133 -4.75 -13.38 5.17
N GLN A 134 -3.47 -13.46 5.54
CA GLN A 134 -3.04 -13.43 6.93
C GLN A 134 -3.33 -12.08 7.61
N TYR A 135 -3.41 -10.98 6.86
CA TYR A 135 -3.87 -9.68 7.39
C TYR A 135 -5.37 -9.67 7.73
N CYS A 136 -6.17 -10.57 7.15
CA CYS A 136 -7.59 -10.72 7.46
C CYS A 136 -7.88 -11.58 8.70
N LEU A 137 -6.89 -12.22 9.34
CA LEU A 137 -7.13 -13.17 10.44
C LEU A 137 -7.90 -12.58 11.63
N LYS A 138 -7.77 -11.27 11.88
CA LYS A 138 -8.54 -10.58 12.93
C LYS A 138 -10.03 -10.42 12.59
N LYS A 139 -10.38 -10.48 11.31
CA LYS A 139 -11.74 -10.29 10.77
C LYS A 139 -11.97 -11.26 9.59
N PRO A 140 -12.02 -12.57 9.85
CA PRO A 140 -12.03 -13.58 8.78
C PRO A 140 -13.28 -13.54 7.90
N SER A 141 -14.39 -12.97 8.38
CA SER A 141 -15.64 -12.79 7.63
C SER A 141 -15.71 -11.46 6.89
N SER A 142 -14.61 -10.70 6.79
CA SER A 142 -14.63 -9.42 6.11
C SER A 142 -14.79 -9.56 4.60
N VAL A 143 -15.30 -8.51 3.96
CA VAL A 143 -15.39 -8.43 2.49
C VAL A 143 -14.01 -8.57 1.84
N GLU A 144 -12.95 -8.07 2.51
CA GLU A 144 -11.57 -8.20 2.01
C GLU A 144 -11.14 -9.68 1.91
N ALA A 145 -11.43 -10.49 2.94
CA ALA A 145 -11.09 -11.91 2.95
C ALA A 145 -11.83 -12.67 1.83
N GLN A 146 -13.11 -12.36 1.63
CA GLN A 146 -13.91 -12.97 0.56
C GLN A 146 -13.37 -12.64 -0.83
N ILE A 147 -12.99 -11.38 -1.07
CA ILE A 147 -12.37 -10.96 -2.32
C ILE A 147 -11.07 -11.72 -2.53
N LEU A 148 -10.17 -11.78 -1.54
CA LEU A 148 -8.91 -12.50 -1.68
C LEU A 148 -9.11 -13.97 -2.04
N VAL A 149 -10.03 -14.67 -1.36
CA VAL A 149 -10.35 -16.07 -1.65
C VAL A 149 -10.94 -16.24 -3.06
N GLN A 150 -11.80 -15.31 -3.51
CA GLN A 150 -12.34 -15.33 -4.88
C GLN A 150 -11.24 -15.24 -5.94
N TYR A 151 -10.17 -14.49 -5.67
CA TYR A 151 -9.02 -14.37 -6.58
C TYR A 151 -7.96 -15.46 -6.35
N GLY A 152 -8.24 -16.47 -5.52
CA GLY A 152 -7.35 -17.63 -5.34
C GLY A 152 -6.27 -17.45 -4.26
N ALA A 153 -6.50 -16.58 -3.28
CA ALA A 153 -5.66 -16.51 -2.08
C ALA A 153 -5.72 -17.83 -1.30
N LYS A 154 -4.58 -18.26 -0.74
CA LYS A 154 -4.41 -19.48 0.04
C LYS A 154 -3.59 -19.23 1.30
#